data_AF-A0A954SQ56-F1
#
_entry.id   AF-A0A954SQ56-F1
#
_cell.length_a   1.000
_cell.length_b   1.000
_cell.length_c   1.000
_cell.angle_alpha   90.00
_cell.angle_beta   90.00
_cell.angle_gamma   90.00
#
_symmetry.space_group_name_H-M   'P 1'
#
loop_
_entity.id
_entity.type
_entity.pdbx_description
1 polymer ?
#
loop_
_entity_poly.entity_id
_entity_poly.type
_entity_poly.pdbx_seq_one_letter_code
_entity_poly.pdbx_strand_id
1 'polypeptide(L)' 'MPKQKTHKGMKKRFKVTATGKVKHRSANRGHILGKKSGER' A
#
# COMPACT_ATOMS: atom_id res chain seq x y z
N MET A 1 -5.12 8.00 30.68
CA MET A 1 -5.08 6.94 29.64
C MET A 1 -4.37 7.48 28.40
N PRO A 2 -3.29 6.86 27.92
CA PRO A 2 -2.59 7.33 26.73
C PRO A 2 -3.39 7.01 25.45
N LYS A 3 -3.46 7.95 24.51
CA LYS A 3 -4.08 7.73 23.19
C LYS A 3 -3.19 6.82 22.33
N GLN A 4 -3.81 5.93 21.55
CA GLN A 4 -3.08 5.08 20.62
C GLN A 4 -2.37 5.92 19.55
N LYS A 5 -1.09 5.63 19.31
CA LYS A 5 -0.31 6.30 18.27
C LYS A 5 -0.57 5.63 16.92
N THR A 6 -0.83 6.43 15.89
CA THR A 6 -0.98 5.92 14.53
C THR A 6 0.34 5.32 14.03
N HIS A 7 0.31 4.07 13.57
CA HIS A 7 1.46 3.47 12.90
C HIS A 7 1.74 4.18 11.57
N LYS A 8 2.77 5.03 11.54
CA LYS A 8 3.04 5.93 10.41
C LYS A 8 3.41 5.17 9.13
N GLY A 9 4.09 4.03 9.25
CA GLY A 9 4.44 3.18 8.10
C GLY A 9 3.20 2.63 7.39
N MET A 10 2.18 2.22 8.14
CA MET A 10 0.92 1.74 7.57
C MET A 10 0.13 2.87 6.94
N LYS A 11 0.03 4.03 7.61
CA LYS A 11 -0.66 5.21 7.07
C LYS A 11 -0.10 5.65 5.70
N LYS A 12 1.21 5.49 5.47
CA LYS A 12 1.86 5.81 4.19
C LYS A 12 1.61 4.78 3.08
N ARG A 13 1.30 3.53 3.43
CA ARG A 13 1.24 2.39 2.49
C ARG A 13 -0.17 1.89 2.18
N PHE A 14 -1.10 2.08 3.11
CA PHE A 14 -2.45 1.51 3.06
C PHE A 14 -3.51 2.57 3.22
N LYS A 15 -4.60 2.46 2.45
CA LYS A 15 -5.78 3.32 2.55
C LYS A 15 -7.02 2.49 2.85
N VAL A 16 -7.78 2.89 3.87
CA VAL A 16 -9.10 2.32 4.16
C VAL A 16 -10.13 3.01 3.27
N THR A 17 -10.95 2.21 2.60
CA THR A 17 -12.04 2.69 1.73
C THR A 17 -13.31 2.94 2.54
N ALA A 18 -14.30 3.62 1.95
CA ALA A 18 -15.57 3.91 2.61
C ALA A 18 -16.30 2.64 3.10
N THR A 19 -16.14 1.52 2.39
CA THR A 19 -16.71 0.21 2.77
C THR A 19 -15.84 -0.58 3.76
N GLY A 20 -14.81 0.04 4.37
CA GLY A 20 -13.91 -0.61 5.32
C GLY A 20 -12.83 -1.51 4.71
N LYS A 21 -12.82 -1.73 3.39
CA LYS A 21 -11.78 -2.54 2.72
C LYS A 21 -10.44 -1.78 2.67
N VAL A 22 -9.33 -2.50 2.78
CA VAL A 22 -7.98 -1.93 2.72
C VAL A 22 -7.42 -2.03 1.29
N LYS A 23 -6.97 -0.90 0.74
CA LYS A 23 -6.29 -0.81 -0.55
C LYS A 23 -4.79 -0.58 -0.37
N HIS A 24 -3.98 -1.23 -1.20
CA HIS A 24 -2.53 -1.02 -1.31
C HIS A 24 -2.04 -1.21 -2.74
N ARG A 25 -0.80 -0.80 -3.02
CA ARG A 25 -0.15 -1.02 -4.32
C ARG A 25 0.45 -2.43 -4.39
N SER A 26 0.44 -3.05 -5.56
CA SER A 26 1.18 -4.29 -5.81
C SER A 26 2.69 -4.08 -5.70
N ALA A 27 3.39 -5.11 -5.21
CA ALA A 27 4.85 -5.09 -5.12
C ALA A 27 5.50 -5.17 -6.51
N ASN A 28 6.80 -4.87 -6.59
CA ASN A 28 7.63 -5.05 -7.78
C ASN A 28 7.26 -4.21 -9.01
N ARG A 29 6.59 -3.06 -8.82
CA ARG A 29 6.29 -2.08 -9.89
C ARG A 29 7.19 -0.83 -9.87
N GLY A 30 8.26 -0.84 -9.06
CA GLY A 30 9.12 0.34 -8.86
C GLY A 30 10.29 0.45 -9.85
N HIS A 31 10.90 -0.67 -10.25
CA HIS A 31 12.09 -0.69 -11.11
C HIS A 31 12.27 -2.06 -11.81
N ILE A 32 13.15 -2.11 -12.82
CA ILE A 32 13.34 -3.24 -13.74
C ILE A 32 12.00 -3.71 -14.30
N LEU A 33 11.40 -2.86 -15.13
CA LEU A 33 10.15 -3.18 -15.83
C LEU A 33 10.40 -3.74 -17.23
N GLY A 34 11.54 -3.43 -17.87
CA GLY A 34 11.81 -3.84 -19.25
C GLY A 34 11.84 -5.35 -19.50
N LYS A 35 12.11 -6.17 -18.47
CA LYS A 35 12.05 -7.65 -18.56
C LYS A 35 10.68 -8.25 -18.20
N LYS A 36 9.74 -7.44 -17.75
CA LYS A 36 8.40 -7.89 -17.34
C LYS A 36 7.46 -7.78 -18.54
N SER A 37 6.57 -8.76 -18.71
CA SER A 37 5.52 -8.70 -19.72
C SER A 37 4.55 -7.55 -19.42
N GLY A 38 3.90 -7.00 -20.46
CA GLY A 38 2.94 -5.90 -20.30
C GLY A 38 1.69 -6.25 -19.51
N GLU A 39 1.35 -7.54 -19.40
CA GLU A 39 0.27 -8.02 -18.52
C GLU A 39 0.64 -7.96 -17.03
N ARG A 40 1.92 -7.69 -16.69
CA ARG A 40 2.46 -7.77 -15.34
C ARG A 40 2.76 -6.42 -14.68
#